data_AF-A0A6I7PBV7-F1
#
_entry.id   AF-A0A6I7PBV7-F1
#
_cell.length_a   1.000
_cell.length_b   1.000
_cell.length_c   1.000
_cell.angle_alpha   90.00
_cell.angle_beta   90.00
_cell.angle_gamma   90.00
#
_symmetry.space_group_name_H-M   'P 1'
#
loop_
_entity.id
_entity.type
_entity.pdbx_description
1 polymer ?
#
loop_
_entity_poly.entity_id
_entity_poly.type
_entity_poly.pdbx_seq_one_letter_code
_entity_poly.pdbx_strand_id
1 'polypeptide(L)'
;MRLKIIACKVLFRELSLLAARSGNTIDTVFLDQRYHDQPEGLRAKLQQKIIEIENEVAPPAHSPYARSHDYEAILLGYALCSNAIVGLRSSKYRLVVPRAHDCISLFLGSRRRYKQYFDKHPGTYWYTRGWMENVLMPGKERYQESYQHYSQQYGEDNADYLMKMEQDWLSKYNRCTFIEWPDIPAEQHKQQARSASRYLDWAYDEQLGSSELLRDFVEGNWDNRFLVIEPGKSIAPSFDEGVITES
;
A
#
# COMPACT_ATOMS: atom_id res chain seq x y z
N MET A 1 -22.86 0.06 -6.81
CA MET A 1 -22.28 -1.28 -6.67
C MET A 1 -22.10 -1.66 -5.21
N ARG A 2 -21.99 -2.96 -4.88
CA ARG A 2 -21.48 -3.45 -3.59
C ARG A 2 -20.08 -4.03 -3.76
N LEU A 3 -19.10 -3.45 -3.08
CA LEU A 3 -17.67 -3.73 -3.29
C LEU A 3 -17.01 -4.12 -1.97
N LYS A 4 -16.03 -5.01 -2.03
CA LYS A 4 -15.18 -5.38 -0.88
C LYS A 4 -13.74 -4.99 -1.16
N ILE A 5 -13.15 -4.12 -0.34
CA ILE A 5 -11.74 -3.72 -0.47
C ILE A 5 -10.88 -4.56 0.49
N ILE A 6 -9.79 -5.12 -0.02
CA ILE A 6 -8.67 -5.64 0.76
C ILE A 6 -7.46 -4.75 0.46
N ALA A 7 -6.95 -4.02 1.44
CA ALA A 7 -5.89 -3.04 1.22
C ALA A 7 -4.78 -3.11 2.28
N CYS A 8 -3.60 -2.60 1.93
CA CYS A 8 -2.56 -2.37 2.92
C CYS A 8 -2.97 -1.26 3.90
N LYS A 9 -2.65 -1.42 5.18
CA LYS A 9 -2.98 -0.46 6.25
C LYS A 9 -2.44 0.95 5.98
N VAL A 10 -1.37 1.10 5.20
CA VAL A 10 -0.83 2.42 4.82
C VAL A 10 -1.79 3.24 3.96
N LEU A 11 -2.76 2.63 3.28
CA LEU A 11 -3.79 3.33 2.50
C LEU A 11 -5.08 3.61 3.29
N PHE A 12 -5.06 3.38 4.61
CA PHE A 12 -6.26 3.44 5.44
C PHE A 12 -7.00 4.77 5.31
N ARG A 13 -6.31 5.91 5.34
CA ARG A 13 -7.00 7.20 5.29
C ARG A 13 -7.57 7.52 3.93
N GLU A 14 -6.77 7.30 2.90
CA GLU A 14 -7.10 7.58 1.51
C GLU A 14 -8.34 6.78 1.12
N LEU A 15 -8.32 5.47 1.37
CA LEU A 15 -9.45 4.60 1.05
C LEU A 15 -10.66 4.83 1.95
N SER A 16 -10.48 5.11 3.25
CA SER A 16 -11.62 5.41 4.14
C SER A 16 -12.31 6.72 3.76
N LEU A 17 -11.55 7.77 3.44
CA LEU A 17 -12.09 9.05 2.98
C LEU A 17 -12.89 8.88 1.69
N LEU A 18 -12.35 8.13 0.73
CA LEU A 18 -12.98 7.92 -0.56
C LEU A 18 -14.20 7.00 -0.44
N ALA A 19 -14.11 5.93 0.36
CA ALA A 19 -15.25 5.04 0.62
C ALA A 19 -16.42 5.79 1.28
N ALA A 20 -16.13 6.68 2.24
CA ALA A 20 -17.15 7.49 2.90
C ALA A 20 -17.85 8.50 1.97
N ARG A 21 -17.21 8.86 0.85
CA ARG A 21 -17.76 9.79 -0.16
C ARG A 21 -18.39 9.06 -1.36
N SER A 22 -18.27 7.75 -1.44
CA SER A 22 -18.69 6.99 -2.61
C SER A 22 -20.20 6.79 -2.68
N GLY A 23 -20.74 6.72 -3.90
CA GLY A 23 -22.11 6.25 -4.14
C GLY A 23 -22.27 4.72 -3.99
N ASN A 24 -21.16 3.99 -3.91
CA ASN A 24 -21.14 2.53 -3.77
C ASN A 24 -21.20 2.11 -2.30
N THR A 25 -21.75 0.92 -2.03
CA THR A 25 -21.62 0.26 -0.72
C THR A 25 -20.26 -0.41 -0.67
N ILE A 26 -19.39 0.05 0.21
CA ILE A 26 -18.00 -0.41 0.29
C ILE A 26 -17.71 -0.94 1.68
N ASP A 27 -17.37 -2.22 1.74
CA ASP A 27 -16.84 -2.86 2.94
C ASP A 27 -15.30 -2.96 2.81
N THR A 28 -14.56 -2.69 3.88
CA THR A 28 -13.08 -2.61 3.84
C THR A 28 -12.41 -3.52 4.85
N VAL A 29 -11.32 -4.17 4.44
CA VAL A 29 -10.39 -4.92 5.29
C VAL A 29 -8.98 -4.41 5.05
N PHE A 30 -8.26 -4.09 6.12
CA PHE A 30 -6.88 -3.62 6.07
C PHE A 30 -5.93 -4.65 6.66
N LEU A 31 -4.86 -4.96 5.94
CA LEU A 31 -3.78 -5.84 6.41
C LEU A 31 -2.54 -5.02 6.77
N ASP A 32 -1.87 -5.48 7.82
CA ASP A 32 -0.63 -4.87 8.31
C ASP A 32 0.44 -4.80 7.21
N GLN A 33 1.11 -3.66 7.11
CA GLN A 33 2.14 -3.43 6.11
C GLN A 33 3.38 -4.30 6.28
N ARG A 34 3.65 -4.82 7.49
CA ARG A 34 4.77 -5.74 7.77
C ARG A 34 4.76 -7.00 6.90
N TYR A 35 3.61 -7.38 6.34
CA TYR A 35 3.56 -8.46 5.36
C TYR A 35 4.41 -8.18 4.11
N HIS A 36 4.77 -6.92 3.79
CA HIS A 36 5.66 -6.58 2.68
C HIS A 36 7.11 -7.06 2.88
N ASP A 37 7.51 -7.39 4.12
CA ASP A 37 8.84 -7.94 4.41
C ASP A 37 9.00 -9.37 3.83
N GLN A 38 7.88 -10.06 3.57
CA GLN A 38 7.84 -11.41 2.99
C GLN A 38 6.74 -11.51 1.92
N PRO A 39 7.03 -11.22 0.64
CA PRO A 39 6.03 -11.18 -0.44
C PRO A 39 5.19 -12.45 -0.59
N GLU A 40 5.78 -13.64 -0.36
CA GLU A 40 5.04 -14.92 -0.36
C GLU A 40 4.06 -15.02 0.81
N GLY A 41 4.45 -14.53 1.99
CA GLY A 41 3.59 -14.44 3.17
C GLY A 41 2.43 -13.46 2.94
N LEU A 42 2.69 -12.31 2.32
CA LEU A 42 1.63 -11.37 1.90
C LEU A 42 0.67 -12.03 0.92
N ARG A 43 1.18 -12.74 -0.10
CA ARG A 43 0.35 -13.47 -1.07
C ARG A 43 -0.57 -14.47 -0.38
N ALA A 44 -0.01 -15.31 0.49
CA ALA A 44 -0.78 -16.30 1.24
C ALA A 44 -1.88 -15.63 2.09
N LYS A 45 -1.55 -14.51 2.73
CA LYS A 45 -2.51 -13.76 3.55
C LYS A 45 -3.64 -13.14 2.72
N LEU A 46 -3.32 -12.57 1.57
CA LEU A 46 -4.30 -12.01 0.64
C LEU A 46 -5.22 -13.10 0.09
N GLN A 47 -4.67 -14.22 -0.37
CA GLN A 47 -5.46 -15.34 -0.86
C GLN A 47 -6.38 -15.91 0.22
N GLN A 48 -5.90 -16.01 1.46
CA GLN A 48 -6.71 -16.41 2.61
C GLN A 48 -7.90 -15.46 2.78
N LYS A 49 -7.68 -14.13 2.75
CA LYS A 49 -8.77 -13.15 2.89
C LYS A 49 -9.77 -13.23 1.73
N ILE A 50 -9.31 -13.44 0.50
CA ILE A 50 -10.21 -13.65 -0.65
C ILE A 50 -11.11 -14.86 -0.40
N ILE A 51 -10.55 -16.00 0.02
CA ILE A 51 -11.31 -17.22 0.32
C ILE A 51 -12.30 -17.00 1.47
N GLU A 52 -11.92 -16.26 2.51
CA GLU A 52 -12.85 -15.92 3.59
C GLU A 52 -14.04 -15.10 3.08
N ILE A 53 -13.81 -14.12 2.21
CA ILE A 53 -14.86 -13.28 1.60
C ILE A 53 -15.76 -14.11 0.67
N GLU A 54 -15.22 -15.08 -0.07
CA GLU A 54 -16.01 -16.02 -0.88
C GLU A 54 -16.98 -16.84 -0.04
N ASN A 55 -16.56 -17.19 1.18
CA ASN A 55 -17.33 -17.98 2.13
C ASN A 55 -18.14 -17.11 3.10
N GLU A 56 -18.14 -15.77 2.98
CA GLU A 56 -19.00 -14.90 3.78
C GLU A 56 -20.47 -15.23 3.45
N VAL A 57 -21.16 -15.84 4.41
CA VAL A 57 -22.60 -16.10 4.32
C VAL A 57 -23.31 -15.00 5.10
N ALA A 58 -24.26 -14.33 4.45
CA ALA A 58 -25.13 -13.37 5.12
C ALA A 58 -25.85 -14.06 6.28
N PRO A 59 -25.87 -13.48 7.49
CA PRO A 59 -26.73 -14.01 8.53
C PRO A 59 -28.19 -14.04 8.02
N PRO A 60 -29.00 -15.03 8.44
CA PRO A 60 -30.39 -15.11 8.04
C PRO A 60 -31.06 -13.76 8.24
N ALA A 61 -31.72 -13.28 7.19
CA ALA A 61 -32.37 -11.98 7.24
C ALA A 61 -33.46 -12.02 8.31
N HIS A 62 -33.23 -11.39 9.48
CA HIS A 62 -34.26 -11.18 10.49
C HIS A 62 -35.32 -10.16 10.04
N SER A 63 -35.14 -9.58 8.85
CA SER A 63 -36.02 -8.58 8.24
C SER A 63 -36.17 -8.89 6.75
N PRO A 64 -37.41 -8.87 6.19
CA PRO A 64 -37.63 -9.06 4.76
C PRO A 64 -37.05 -7.91 3.92
N TYR A 65 -36.61 -6.82 4.55
CA TYR A 65 -36.02 -5.66 3.90
C TYR A 65 -34.48 -5.68 3.88
N ALA A 66 -33.84 -6.74 4.41
CA ALA A 66 -32.39 -6.86 4.39
C ALA A 66 -31.87 -7.00 2.94
N ARG A 67 -30.91 -6.16 2.56
CA ARG A 67 -30.29 -6.23 1.23
C ARG A 67 -29.31 -7.40 1.14
N SER A 68 -29.16 -7.95 -0.08
CA SER A 68 -28.16 -8.99 -0.39
C SER A 68 -26.77 -8.58 0.10
N HIS A 69 -26.06 -9.52 0.72
CA HIS A 69 -24.68 -9.38 1.21
C HIS A 69 -23.62 -9.69 0.14
N ASP A 70 -24.04 -10.04 -1.07
CA ASP A 70 -23.13 -10.44 -2.14
C ASP A 70 -22.40 -9.23 -2.73
N TYR A 71 -21.13 -9.41 -3.06
CA TYR A 71 -20.30 -8.37 -3.67
C TYR A 71 -20.24 -8.54 -5.19
N GLU A 72 -20.11 -7.42 -5.90
CA GLU A 72 -19.87 -7.43 -7.35
C GLU A 72 -18.38 -7.58 -7.67
N ALA A 73 -17.50 -7.12 -6.78
CA ALA A 73 -16.05 -7.23 -6.95
C ALA A 73 -15.29 -7.18 -5.62
N ILE A 74 -14.14 -7.84 -5.60
CA ILE A 74 -13.09 -7.62 -4.62
C ILE A 74 -12.05 -6.68 -5.22
N LEU A 75 -11.86 -5.54 -4.56
CA LEU A 75 -10.90 -4.51 -4.88
C LEU A 75 -9.61 -4.77 -4.07
N LEU A 76 -8.50 -5.04 -4.75
CA LEU A 76 -7.19 -5.17 -4.12
C LEU A 76 -6.49 -3.80 -4.10
N GLY A 77 -6.49 -3.15 -2.94
CA GLY A 77 -5.76 -1.91 -2.64
C GLY A 77 -4.25 -2.16 -2.51
N TYR A 78 -3.69 -2.78 -3.55
CA TYR A 78 -2.31 -3.20 -3.70
C TYR A 78 -1.88 -2.95 -5.14
N ALA A 79 -0.58 -2.99 -5.36
CA ALA A 79 0.05 -2.97 -6.68
C ALA A 79 0.84 -4.28 -6.84
N LEU A 80 1.78 -4.35 -7.79
CA LEU A 80 2.61 -5.55 -7.95
C LEU A 80 3.34 -5.95 -6.65
N CYS A 81 3.80 -4.96 -5.87
CA CYS A 81 4.36 -5.13 -4.52
C CYS A 81 5.37 -6.28 -4.42
N SER A 82 6.43 -6.23 -5.24
CA SER A 82 7.44 -7.30 -5.32
C SER A 82 6.85 -8.68 -5.65
N ASN A 83 5.88 -8.71 -6.57
CA ASN A 83 5.11 -9.90 -7.00
C ASN A 83 4.22 -10.52 -5.91
N ALA A 84 3.93 -9.81 -4.82
CA ALA A 84 3.07 -10.34 -3.75
C ALA A 84 1.63 -10.65 -4.22
N ILE A 85 1.14 -9.96 -5.26
CA ILE A 85 -0.21 -10.21 -5.80
C ILE A 85 -0.25 -11.26 -6.91
N VAL A 86 0.90 -11.68 -7.45
CA VAL A 86 0.94 -12.67 -8.54
C VAL A 86 0.38 -14.00 -8.06
N GLY A 87 -0.47 -14.63 -8.86
CA GLY A 87 -1.15 -15.89 -8.57
C GLY A 87 -2.41 -15.76 -7.73
N LEU A 88 -2.75 -14.55 -7.22
CA LEU A 88 -4.03 -14.35 -6.55
C LEU A 88 -5.19 -14.58 -7.53
N ARG A 89 -6.22 -15.24 -7.03
CA ARG A 89 -7.44 -15.58 -7.78
C ARG A 89 -8.64 -15.58 -6.85
N SER A 90 -9.82 -15.35 -7.44
CA SER A 90 -11.09 -15.61 -6.78
C SER A 90 -11.91 -16.60 -7.59
N SER A 91 -12.58 -17.53 -6.92
CA SER A 91 -13.49 -18.50 -7.54
C SER A 91 -14.90 -17.94 -7.78
N LYS A 92 -15.27 -16.87 -7.06
CA LYS A 92 -16.64 -16.33 -7.04
C LYS A 92 -16.75 -14.89 -7.55
N TYR A 93 -15.84 -14.02 -7.14
CA TYR A 93 -15.94 -12.59 -7.44
C TYR A 93 -14.87 -12.18 -8.44
N ARG A 94 -15.15 -11.13 -9.22
CA ARG A 94 -14.09 -10.50 -10.00
C ARG A 94 -13.07 -9.85 -9.07
N LEU A 95 -11.79 -9.92 -9.43
CA LEU A 95 -10.73 -9.16 -8.76
C LEU A 95 -10.41 -7.91 -9.57
N VAL A 96 -10.24 -6.78 -8.90
CA VAL A 96 -9.80 -5.53 -9.53
C VAL A 96 -8.59 -5.00 -8.81
N VAL A 97 -7.56 -4.65 -9.57
CA VAL A 97 -6.27 -4.19 -9.02
C VAL A 97 -5.68 -3.07 -9.88
N PRO A 98 -5.16 -1.98 -9.28
CA PRO A 98 -4.42 -0.95 -10.01
C PRO A 98 -3.16 -1.51 -10.70
N ARG A 99 -2.94 -1.14 -11.96
CA ARG A 99 -1.72 -1.49 -12.72
C ARG A 99 -0.55 -0.59 -12.33
N ALA A 100 0.12 -0.95 -11.24
CA ALA A 100 1.29 -0.23 -10.72
C ALA A 100 2.33 -1.20 -10.14
N HIS A 101 3.56 -0.72 -9.95
CA HIS A 101 4.61 -1.51 -9.30
C HIS A 101 4.48 -1.53 -7.78
N ASP A 102 4.11 -0.40 -7.17
CA ASP A 102 3.98 -0.23 -5.74
C ASP A 102 2.85 0.74 -5.36
N CYS A 103 2.61 0.90 -4.06
CA CYS A 103 1.59 1.80 -3.52
C CYS A 103 1.90 3.29 -3.74
N ILE A 104 3.12 3.68 -4.07
CA ILE A 104 3.47 5.10 -4.30
C ILE A 104 2.72 5.64 -5.52
N SER A 105 2.57 4.83 -6.56
CA SER A 105 1.73 5.18 -7.71
C SER A 105 0.27 5.44 -7.33
N LEU A 106 -0.24 4.73 -6.32
CA LEU A 106 -1.61 4.90 -5.81
C LEU A 106 -1.74 6.22 -5.05
N PHE A 107 -0.76 6.58 -4.22
CA PHE A 107 -0.73 7.87 -3.54
C PHE A 107 -0.57 9.05 -4.51
N LEU A 108 0.22 8.91 -5.57
CA LEU A 108 0.43 9.95 -6.58
C LEU A 108 -0.71 10.04 -7.60
N GLY A 109 -1.64 9.09 -7.60
CA GLY A 109 -2.76 8.97 -8.54
C GLY A 109 -2.33 8.63 -9.97
N SER A 110 -1.05 8.33 -10.23
CA SER A 110 -0.54 8.10 -11.58
C SER A 110 0.79 7.35 -11.58
N ARG A 111 0.82 6.19 -12.25
CA ARG A 111 2.06 5.46 -12.53
C ARG A 111 3.02 6.28 -13.39
N ARG A 112 2.51 7.04 -14.36
CA ARG A 112 3.34 7.89 -15.23
C ARG A 112 4.03 8.98 -14.41
N ARG A 113 3.32 9.62 -13.49
CA ARG A 113 3.89 10.65 -12.60
C ARG A 113 4.94 10.05 -11.68
N TYR A 114 4.65 8.90 -11.08
CA TYR A 114 5.64 8.14 -10.29
C TYR A 114 6.92 7.89 -11.09
N LYS A 115 6.80 7.31 -12.29
CA LYS A 115 7.94 7.01 -13.17
C LYS A 115 8.74 8.26 -13.52
N GLN A 116 8.07 9.33 -13.96
CA GLN A 116 8.72 10.59 -14.30
C GLN A 116 9.51 11.19 -13.13
N TYR A 117 8.96 11.10 -11.92
CA TYR A 117 9.66 11.60 -10.73
C TYR A 117 10.84 10.71 -10.36
N PHE A 118 10.65 9.38 -10.36
CA PHE A 118 11.69 8.41 -10.05
C PHE A 118 12.88 8.50 -11.01
N ASP A 119 12.62 8.60 -12.32
CA ASP A 119 13.66 8.70 -13.36
C ASP A 119 14.50 9.99 -13.21
N LYS A 120 13.89 11.09 -12.72
CA LYS A 120 14.58 12.37 -12.45
C LYS A 120 15.31 12.40 -11.12
N HIS A 121 14.87 11.59 -10.15
CA HIS A 121 15.36 11.62 -8.77
C HIS A 121 15.66 10.21 -8.26
N PRO A 122 16.64 9.49 -8.86
CA PRO A 122 17.06 8.19 -8.36
C PRO A 122 17.56 8.30 -6.92
N GLY A 123 17.32 7.28 -6.10
CA GLY A 123 17.64 7.31 -4.67
C GLY A 123 16.60 8.03 -3.81
N THR A 124 15.36 8.17 -4.30
CA THR A 124 14.23 8.67 -3.51
C THR A 124 13.71 7.61 -2.54
N TYR A 125 13.66 7.94 -1.25
CA TYR A 125 12.91 7.24 -0.24
C TYR A 125 11.59 7.99 0.04
N TRP A 126 10.48 7.30 -0.08
CA TRP A 126 9.14 7.89 0.00
C TRP A 126 8.60 7.85 1.42
N TYR A 127 8.10 9.00 1.88
CA TYR A 127 7.41 9.14 3.15
C TYR A 127 5.95 9.49 2.85
N THR A 128 5.04 8.82 3.53
CA THR A 128 3.61 9.13 3.50
C THR A 128 3.09 9.07 4.92
N ARG A 129 2.00 9.78 5.21
CA ARG A 129 1.36 9.69 6.52
C ARG A 129 1.03 8.24 6.89
N GLY A 130 0.49 7.48 5.95
CA GLY A 130 0.13 6.08 6.17
C GLY A 130 1.31 5.19 6.56
N TRP A 131 2.47 5.34 5.91
CA TRP A 131 3.66 4.59 6.29
C TRP A 131 4.18 4.99 7.67
N MET A 132 4.25 6.29 7.95
CA MET A 132 4.81 6.83 9.20
C MET A 132 4.00 6.48 10.45
N GLU A 133 2.70 6.25 10.31
CA GLU A 133 1.86 5.86 11.44
C GLU A 133 1.89 4.38 11.78
N ASN A 134 2.37 3.55 10.86
CA ASN A 134 2.40 2.11 11.07
C ASN A 134 3.84 1.57 11.18
N VAL A 135 4.86 2.33 10.76
CA VAL A 135 6.27 1.95 10.85
C VAL A 135 7.12 3.15 11.23
N LEU A 136 8.13 2.90 12.07
CA LEU A 136 9.22 3.85 12.25
C LEU A 136 10.04 3.94 10.96
N MET A 137 9.76 5.01 10.21
CA MET A 137 10.49 5.31 8.98
C MET A 137 11.95 5.68 9.30
N PRO A 138 12.87 5.57 8.33
CA PRO A 138 14.25 5.97 8.54
C PRO A 138 14.36 7.37 9.12
N GLY A 139 15.21 7.54 10.12
CA GLY A 139 15.35 8.78 10.87
C GLY A 139 15.92 8.53 12.25
N LYS A 140 16.05 9.61 13.02
CA LYS A 140 16.69 9.60 14.35
C LYS A 140 16.05 8.61 15.31
N GLU A 141 14.72 8.58 15.38
CA GLU A 141 13.96 7.73 16.29
C GLU A 141 14.20 6.24 16.01
N ARG A 142 14.04 5.81 14.75
CA ARG A 142 14.36 4.43 14.33
C ARG A 142 15.80 4.05 14.69
N TYR A 143 16.77 4.94 14.42
CA TYR A 143 18.17 4.68 14.78
C TYR A 143 18.32 4.44 16.27
N GLN A 144 17.73 5.31 17.10
CA GLN A 144 17.85 5.23 18.55
C GLN A 144 17.21 3.96 19.11
N GLU A 145 16.03 3.58 18.61
CA GLU A 145 15.37 2.34 19.02
C GLU A 145 16.14 1.09 18.60
N SER A 146 16.62 1.01 17.34
CA SER A 146 17.46 -0.09 16.88
C SER A 146 18.75 -0.20 17.71
N TYR A 147 19.42 0.92 17.98
CA TYR A 147 20.63 0.94 18.79
C TYR A 147 20.35 0.42 20.20
N GLN A 148 19.33 0.95 20.88
CA GLN A 148 18.96 0.53 22.23
C GLN A 148 18.61 -0.96 22.28
N HIS A 149 17.87 -1.45 21.28
CA HIS A 149 17.55 -2.86 21.16
C HIS A 149 18.81 -3.73 21.06
N TYR A 150 19.73 -3.38 20.16
CA TYR A 150 20.97 -4.14 19.99
C TYR A 150 21.90 -4.04 21.20
N SER A 151 22.05 -2.87 21.82
CA SER A 151 22.86 -2.71 23.03
C SER A 151 22.33 -3.55 24.19
N GLN A 152 21.00 -3.63 24.36
CA GLN A 152 20.38 -4.46 25.39
C GLN A 152 20.55 -5.97 25.13
N GLN A 153 20.47 -6.41 23.87
CA GLN A 153 20.53 -7.83 23.53
C GLN A 153 21.96 -8.37 23.37
N TYR A 154 22.89 -7.54 22.89
CA TYR A 154 24.20 -7.98 22.42
C TYR A 154 25.38 -7.21 23.06
N GLY A 155 25.11 -6.20 23.89
CA GLY A 155 26.12 -5.31 24.46
C GLY A 155 26.52 -4.18 23.50
N GLU A 156 27.05 -3.09 24.07
CA GLU A 156 27.36 -1.85 23.33
C GLU A 156 28.37 -2.08 22.19
N ASP A 157 29.45 -2.84 22.44
CA ASP A 157 30.49 -3.11 21.44
C ASP A 157 29.94 -3.83 20.18
N ASN A 158 28.95 -4.71 20.35
CA ASN A 158 28.32 -5.42 19.23
C ASN A 158 27.24 -4.58 18.55
N ALA A 159 26.62 -3.64 19.27
CA ALA A 159 25.54 -2.81 18.75
C ALA A 159 26.01 -1.94 17.58
N ASP A 160 27.19 -1.32 17.68
CA ASP A 160 27.74 -0.49 16.60
C ASP A 160 27.95 -1.29 15.30
N TYR A 161 28.47 -2.51 15.40
CA TYR A 161 28.67 -3.38 14.25
C TYR A 161 27.33 -3.80 13.62
N LEU A 162 26.36 -4.21 14.42
CA LEU A 162 25.03 -4.61 13.95
C LEU A 162 24.30 -3.44 13.28
N MET A 163 24.37 -2.25 13.87
CA MET A 163 23.78 -1.03 13.31
C MET A 163 24.37 -0.68 11.95
N LYS A 164 25.70 -0.78 11.81
CA LYS A 164 26.37 -0.55 10.53
C LYS A 164 25.89 -1.52 9.45
N MET A 165 25.70 -2.79 9.79
CA MET A 165 25.17 -3.79 8.85
C MET A 165 23.69 -3.55 8.52
N GLU A 166 22.86 -3.25 9.51
CA GLU A 166 21.42 -3.03 9.31
C GLU A 166 21.16 -1.79 8.44
N GLN A 167 22.02 -0.76 8.50
CA GLN A 167 21.78 0.53 7.87
C GLN A 167 22.49 0.74 6.53
N ASP A 168 23.27 -0.24 6.05
CA ASP A 168 24.03 -0.12 4.79
C ASP A 168 23.14 0.25 3.59
N TRP A 169 21.88 -0.22 3.59
CA TRP A 169 20.92 0.10 2.53
C TRP A 169 20.54 1.58 2.46
N LEU A 170 20.68 2.36 3.55
CA LEU A 170 20.40 3.80 3.54
C LEU A 170 21.34 4.56 2.59
N SER A 171 22.55 4.05 2.35
CA SER A 171 23.51 4.63 1.41
C SER A 171 23.01 4.65 -0.06
N LYS A 172 21.99 3.84 -0.38
CA LYS A 172 21.37 3.79 -1.71
C LYS A 172 20.37 4.92 -1.95
N TYR A 173 20.12 5.74 -0.93
CA TYR A 173 19.16 6.84 -0.95
C TYR A 173 19.88 8.16 -0.65
N ASN A 174 19.38 9.23 -1.25
CA ASN A 174 19.90 10.58 -1.07
C ASN A 174 18.77 11.62 -0.91
N ARG A 175 17.52 11.16 -0.87
CA ARG A 175 16.34 12.03 -0.87
C ARG A 175 15.21 11.43 -0.04
N CYS A 176 14.65 12.25 0.84
CA CYS A 176 13.36 12.04 1.49
C CYS A 176 12.30 12.82 0.70
N THR A 177 11.34 12.11 0.10
CA THR A 177 10.19 12.77 -0.56
C THR A 177 8.91 12.47 0.20
N PHE A 178 8.28 13.50 0.77
CA PHE A 178 7.00 13.36 1.45
C PHE A 178 5.85 13.52 0.47
N ILE A 179 4.87 12.61 0.49
CA ILE A 179 3.63 12.75 -0.28
C ILE A 179 2.54 13.34 0.61
N GLU A 180 2.11 14.54 0.26
CA GLU A 180 1.04 15.26 0.95
C GLU A 180 -0.29 15.07 0.23
N TRP A 181 -1.28 14.47 0.89
CA TRP A 181 -2.65 14.42 0.38
C TRP A 181 -3.44 15.64 0.89
N PRO A 182 -3.91 16.54 0.01
CA PRO A 182 -4.54 17.80 0.45
C PRO A 182 -5.74 17.62 1.38
N ASP A 183 -6.55 16.58 1.17
CA ASP A 183 -7.73 16.28 2.00
C ASP A 183 -7.39 15.58 3.34
N ILE A 184 -6.12 15.25 3.57
CA ILE A 184 -5.68 14.46 4.73
C ILE A 184 -4.56 15.25 5.45
N PRO A 185 -4.90 15.99 6.53
CA PRO A 185 -3.93 16.82 7.24
C PRO A 185 -2.71 16.01 7.71
N ALA A 186 -1.49 16.46 7.42
CA ALA A 186 -0.29 15.67 7.74
C ALA A 186 0.90 16.50 8.22
N GLU A 187 0.67 17.72 8.73
CA GLU A 187 1.75 18.65 9.11
C GLU A 187 2.78 18.08 10.08
N GLN A 188 2.35 17.34 11.10
CA GLN A 188 3.29 16.70 12.04
C GLN A 188 4.19 15.67 11.32
N HIS A 189 3.62 14.87 10.43
CA HIS A 189 4.34 13.87 9.64
C HIS A 189 5.30 14.52 8.65
N LYS A 190 4.88 15.64 8.05
CA LYS A 190 5.70 16.48 7.18
C LYS A 190 6.93 17.03 7.92
N GLN A 191 6.75 17.53 9.14
CA GLN A 191 7.85 17.99 10.00
C GLN A 191 8.77 16.84 10.44
N GLN A 192 8.22 15.67 10.74
CA GLN A 192 8.99 14.45 11.03
C GLN A 192 9.84 14.03 9.83
N ALA A 193 9.28 14.00 8.62
CA ALA A 193 10.01 13.69 7.39
C ALA A 193 11.15 14.70 7.12
N ARG A 194 10.90 16.00 7.34
CA ARG A 194 11.95 17.04 7.28
C ARG A 194 13.05 16.78 8.30
N SER A 195 12.70 16.42 9.52
CA SER A 195 13.67 16.12 10.58
C SER A 195 14.50 14.87 10.25
N ALA A 196 13.85 13.82 9.72
CA ALA A 196 14.51 12.61 9.24
C ALA A 196 15.50 12.92 8.11
N SER A 197 15.11 13.73 7.12
CA SER A 197 16.00 14.11 6.01
C SER A 197 17.27 14.82 6.49
N ARG A 198 17.18 15.72 7.47
CA ARG A 198 18.34 16.41 8.07
C ARG A 198 19.25 15.44 8.83
N TYR A 199 18.65 14.49 9.56
CA TYR A 199 19.41 13.49 10.31
C TYR A 199 20.19 12.54 9.40
N LEU A 200 19.59 12.17 8.26
CA LEU A 200 20.16 11.25 7.29
C LEU A 200 21.07 11.93 6.24
N ASP A 201 21.22 13.27 6.32
CA ASP A 201 21.90 14.08 5.30
C ASP A 201 21.32 13.87 3.89
N TRP A 202 19.99 13.78 3.78
CA TRP A 202 19.27 13.62 2.53
C TRP A 202 18.63 14.93 2.09
N ALA A 203 18.54 15.14 0.77
CA ALA A 203 17.70 16.18 0.21
C ALA A 203 16.23 15.96 0.61
N TYR A 204 15.50 17.04 0.85
CA TYR A 204 14.08 16.98 1.15
C TYR A 204 13.26 17.51 -0.03
N ASP A 205 12.22 16.77 -0.42
CA ASP A 205 11.22 17.23 -1.39
C ASP A 205 9.79 16.87 -0.94
N GLU A 206 8.81 17.51 -1.58
CA GLU A 206 7.39 17.27 -1.35
C GLU A 206 6.66 17.06 -2.68
N GLN A 207 5.79 16.05 -2.70
CA GLN A 207 4.91 15.80 -3.83
C GLN A 207 3.45 15.86 -3.36
N LEU A 208 2.62 16.62 -4.06
CA LEU A 208 1.17 16.56 -3.82
C LEU A 208 0.64 15.20 -4.29
N GLY A 209 -0.02 14.45 -3.42
CA GLY A 209 -0.76 13.26 -3.82
C GLY A 209 -1.98 13.60 -4.67
N SER A 210 -2.59 12.57 -5.25
CA SER A 210 -3.81 12.72 -6.04
C SER A 210 -4.77 11.57 -5.74
N SER A 211 -6.03 11.93 -5.49
CA SER A 211 -7.09 10.96 -5.26
C SER A 211 -7.61 10.30 -6.53
N GLU A 212 -7.23 10.78 -7.72
CA GLU A 212 -7.84 10.36 -9.00
C GLU A 212 -7.89 8.84 -9.18
N LEU A 213 -6.74 8.16 -9.06
CA LEU A 213 -6.68 6.71 -9.26
C LEU A 213 -7.49 5.96 -8.20
N LEU A 214 -7.36 6.32 -6.92
CA LEU A 214 -8.08 5.65 -5.84
C LEU A 214 -9.58 5.97 -5.84
N ARG A 215 -9.98 7.14 -6.33
CA ARG A 215 -11.37 7.52 -6.51
C ARG A 215 -12.00 6.66 -7.60
N ASP A 216 -11.37 6.58 -8.77
CA ASP A 216 -11.87 5.74 -9.88
C ASP A 216 -11.91 4.26 -9.48
N PHE A 217 -10.96 3.83 -8.65
CA PHE A 217 -10.93 2.49 -8.07
C PHE A 217 -12.18 2.18 -7.25
N VAL A 218 -12.58 3.06 -6.32
CA VAL A 218 -13.74 2.83 -5.44
C VAL A 218 -15.08 3.17 -6.09
N GLU A 219 -15.09 4.04 -7.10
CA GLU A 219 -16.31 4.38 -7.86
C GLU A 219 -16.68 3.31 -8.90
N GLY A 220 -15.79 2.39 -9.22
CA GLY A 220 -16.03 1.37 -10.25
C GLY A 220 -15.66 1.82 -11.67
N ASN A 221 -14.94 2.93 -11.82
CA ASN A 221 -14.51 3.49 -13.10
C ASN A 221 -13.21 2.82 -13.58
N TRP A 222 -13.27 1.51 -13.80
CA TRP A 222 -12.08 0.71 -14.11
C TRP A 222 -11.73 0.74 -15.60
N ASP A 223 -10.92 1.74 -15.99
CA ASP A 223 -10.32 1.82 -17.32
C ASP A 223 -9.03 0.99 -17.44
N ASN A 224 -8.22 1.27 -18.47
CA ASN A 224 -6.96 0.58 -18.73
C ASN A 224 -5.89 0.76 -17.64
N ARG A 225 -6.10 1.61 -16.62
CA ARG A 225 -5.23 1.73 -15.44
C ARG A 225 -5.46 0.60 -14.43
N PHE A 226 -6.51 -0.20 -14.62
CA PHE A 226 -6.85 -1.31 -13.76
C PHE A 226 -6.76 -2.63 -14.53
N LEU A 227 -6.41 -3.69 -13.81
CA LEU A 227 -6.62 -5.05 -14.26
C LEU A 227 -7.89 -5.56 -13.58
N VAL A 228 -8.86 -5.98 -14.39
CA VAL A 228 -10.08 -6.63 -13.95
C VAL A 228 -9.99 -8.09 -14.37
N ILE A 229 -10.20 -8.99 -13.43
CA ILE A 229 -9.99 -10.43 -13.58
C ILE A 229 -11.29 -11.13 -13.25
N GLU A 230 -11.77 -11.96 -14.16
CA GLU A 230 -13.00 -12.70 -13.96
C GLU A 230 -12.79 -13.92 -13.04
N PRO A 231 -13.85 -14.43 -12.39
CA PRO A 231 -13.74 -15.59 -11.51
C PRO A 231 -13.04 -16.79 -12.19
N GLY A 232 -12.16 -17.45 -11.45
CA GLY A 232 -11.36 -18.60 -11.90
C GLY A 232 -10.03 -18.24 -12.56
N LYS A 233 -9.82 -16.97 -12.91
CA LYS A 233 -8.57 -16.45 -13.49
C LYS A 233 -7.62 -15.92 -12.41
N SER A 234 -6.34 -15.74 -12.76
CA SER A 234 -5.32 -15.32 -11.80
C SER A 234 -4.47 -14.14 -12.28
N ILE A 235 -3.89 -13.41 -11.33
CA ILE A 235 -2.95 -12.31 -11.64
C ILE A 235 -1.61 -12.90 -12.11
N ALA A 236 -1.09 -12.42 -13.24
CA ALA A 236 0.27 -12.69 -13.70
C ALA A 236 1.07 -11.39 -13.83
N PRO A 237 2.41 -11.43 -13.72
CA PRO A 237 3.23 -10.28 -14.08
C PRO A 237 3.16 -10.04 -15.58
N SER A 238 3.19 -8.77 -15.97
CA SER A 238 3.47 -8.39 -17.35
C SER A 238 4.84 -7.73 -17.42
N PHE A 239 5.59 -8.03 -18.47
CA PHE A 239 6.91 -7.46 -18.73
C PHE A 239 6.87 -6.26 -19.67
N ASP A 240 5.68 -5.69 -19.85
CA ASP A 240 5.41 -4.47 -20.62
C ASP A 240 4.89 -3.35 -19.71
N GLU A 241 4.47 -2.24 -20.33
CA GLU A 241 3.82 -1.12 -19.66
C GLU A 241 2.49 -1.50 -18.99
N GLY A 242 1.98 -2.73 -19.10
CA GLY A 242 0.80 -3.21 -18.38
C GLY A 242 1.08 -3.57 -16.91
N VAL A 243 2.34 -3.84 -16.54
CA VAL A 243 2.85 -4.30 -15.22
C VAL A 243 2.32 -5.66 -14.75
N ILE A 244 1.03 -5.92 -14.95
CA ILE A 244 0.32 -7.15 -14.60
C ILE A 244 -0.66 -7.51 -15.71
N THR A 245 -1.04 -8.77 -15.81
CA THR A 245 -2.01 -9.28 -16.78
C THR A 245 -2.82 -10.43 -16.16
N GLU A 246 -3.83 -10.91 -16.87
CA GLU A 246 -4.54 -12.13 -16.54
C GLU A 246 -3.76 -13.37 -17.01
N SER A 247 -3.79 -14.44 -16.21
CA SER A 247 -3.39 -15.82 -16.54
C SER A 247 -4.56 -16.79 -16.43
#